data_AF-A0A6S6Z521-F1
#
_entry.id   AF-A0A6S6Z521-F1
#
_cell.length_a   1.000
_cell.length_b   1.000
_cell.length_c   1.000
_cell.angle_alpha   90.00
_cell.angle_beta   90.00
_cell.angle_gamma   90.00
#
_symmetry.space_group_name_H-M   'P 1'
#
loop_
_entity.id
_entity.type
_entity.pdbx_description
1 polymer ?
#
loop_
_entity_poly.entity_id
_entity_poly.type
_entity_poly.pdbx_seq_one_letter_code
_entity_poly.pdbx_strand_id
1 'polypeptide(L)'
;MKVWLSIAMGGVLAGCAWLHPMENTLSALHGKPVSQVAWQLGPPNSKLYLNPLFAGSPDDPDKGATVWSWTSRPYVYNAASQSPGFSTSMAPLVCVIRLTVNGEGIIYASRVQADDRAACEDFRAKLRRVGADA
;
A
#
# COMPACT_ATOMS: atom_id res chain seq x y z
N MET A 1 7.75 57.82 -26.82
CA MET A 1 8.77 57.47 -25.80
C MET A 1 8.19 56.40 -24.89
N LYS A 2 8.95 55.32 -24.61
CA LYS A 2 9.07 54.55 -23.35
C LYS A 2 7.76 54.21 -22.58
N VAL A 3 7.42 52.97 -22.21
CA VAL A 3 8.21 51.84 -21.70
C VAL A 3 7.41 50.54 -21.91
N TRP A 4 8.07 49.47 -22.35
CA TRP A 4 7.61 48.08 -22.22
C TRP A 4 7.88 47.59 -20.79
N LEU A 5 6.84 47.17 -20.07
CA LEU A 5 7.01 46.47 -18.79
C LEU A 5 6.54 45.02 -18.97
N SER A 6 7.51 44.16 -19.31
CA SER A 6 7.36 42.71 -19.27
C SER A 6 7.18 42.27 -17.82
N ILE A 7 5.99 41.78 -17.46
CA ILE A 7 5.82 40.98 -16.25
C ILE A 7 5.85 39.52 -16.68
N ALA A 8 7.06 38.97 -16.66
CA ALA A 8 7.27 37.54 -16.53
C ALA A 8 6.84 37.16 -15.10
N MET A 9 5.60 36.71 -14.94
CA MET A 9 5.19 35.99 -13.74
C MET A 9 5.20 34.51 -14.07
N GLY A 10 6.36 33.90 -13.80
CA GLY A 10 6.50 32.47 -13.61
C GLY A 10 5.63 32.05 -12.43
N GLY A 11 4.42 31.62 -12.72
CA GLY A 11 3.49 31.02 -11.78
C GLY A 11 3.65 29.51 -11.82
N VAL A 12 4.62 29.01 -11.06
CA VAL A 12 4.56 27.75 -10.31
C VAL A 12 3.88 26.60 -11.07
N LEU A 13 4.68 25.83 -11.82
CA LEU A 13 4.40 24.40 -12.02
C LEU A 13 4.50 23.72 -10.64
N ALA A 14 3.52 23.97 -9.77
CA ALA A 14 3.23 23.10 -8.65
C ALA A 14 2.72 21.84 -9.32
N GLY A 15 3.66 20.95 -9.63
CA GLY A 15 3.35 19.61 -10.03
C GLY A 15 2.33 19.10 -9.03
N CYS A 16 1.11 18.88 -9.50
CA CYS A 16 0.25 17.89 -8.89
C CYS A 16 1.07 16.60 -8.99
N ALA A 17 1.91 16.35 -8.00
CA ALA A 17 2.32 15.01 -7.68
C ALA A 17 1.01 14.36 -7.27
N TRP A 18 0.31 13.80 -8.27
CA TRP A 18 -0.80 12.89 -8.08
C TRP A 18 -0.26 11.81 -7.18
N LEU A 19 -0.44 11.99 -5.87
CA LEU A 19 -0.09 11.03 -4.85
C LEU A 19 -0.97 9.84 -5.16
N HIS A 20 -0.44 8.90 -5.94
CA HIS A 20 -1.15 7.67 -6.23
C HIS A 20 -1.49 7.03 -4.88
N PRO A 21 -2.78 6.87 -4.58
CA PRO A 21 -3.19 6.22 -3.35
C PRO A 21 -2.61 4.80 -3.33
N MET A 22 -2.39 4.24 -2.13
CA MET A 22 -1.77 2.92 -1.98
C MET A 22 -2.53 1.85 -2.79
N GLU A 23 -3.83 2.04 -2.93
CA GLU A 23 -4.78 1.32 -3.77
C GLU A 23 -4.31 1.17 -5.22
N ASN A 24 -3.77 2.23 -5.85
CA ASN A 24 -3.26 2.15 -7.22
C ASN A 24 -2.02 1.26 -7.30
N THR A 25 -1.15 1.34 -6.29
CA THR A 25 0.05 0.49 -6.22
C THR A 25 -0.34 -0.96 -6.01
N LEU A 26 -1.33 -1.22 -5.18
CA LEU A 26 -1.87 -2.56 -4.93
C LEU A 26 -2.64 -3.13 -6.13
N SER A 27 -3.29 -2.29 -6.92
CA SER A 27 -4.00 -2.71 -8.14
C SER A 27 -3.00 -3.12 -9.23
N ALA A 28 -1.85 -2.46 -9.32
CA ALA A 28 -0.78 -2.84 -10.24
C ALA A 28 -0.14 -4.22 -9.95
N LEU A 29 -0.44 -4.82 -8.79
CA LEU A 29 0.00 -6.17 -8.45
C LEU A 29 -0.93 -7.27 -8.97
N HIS A 30 -2.12 -6.92 -9.48
CA HIS A 30 -3.06 -7.91 -9.99
C HIS A 30 -2.47 -8.64 -11.20
N GLY A 31 -2.67 -9.96 -11.26
CA GLY A 31 -2.06 -10.84 -12.25
C GLY A 31 -0.59 -11.16 -11.99
N LYS A 32 0.06 -10.55 -10.98
CA LYS A 32 1.43 -10.89 -10.60
C LYS A 32 1.44 -12.03 -9.57
N PRO A 33 2.51 -12.85 -9.53
CA PRO A 33 2.66 -13.88 -8.52
C PRO A 33 2.98 -13.27 -7.15
N VAL A 34 2.33 -13.78 -6.10
CA VAL A 34 2.55 -13.30 -4.72
C VAL A 34 3.99 -13.52 -4.23
N SER A 35 4.73 -14.44 -4.86
CA SER A 35 6.15 -14.65 -4.58
C SER A 35 7.01 -13.43 -4.87
N GLN A 36 6.69 -12.62 -5.89
CA GLN A 36 7.40 -11.36 -6.17
C GLN A 36 7.18 -10.32 -5.07
N VAL A 37 5.96 -10.26 -4.54
CA VAL A 37 5.64 -9.40 -3.39
C VAL A 37 6.39 -9.88 -2.15
N ALA A 38 6.38 -11.18 -1.86
CA ALA A 38 7.10 -11.77 -0.74
C ALA A 38 8.62 -11.59 -0.85
N TRP A 39 9.17 -11.57 -2.06
CA TRP A 39 10.58 -11.25 -2.29
C TRP A 39 10.93 -9.83 -1.89
N GLN A 40 10.06 -8.85 -2.20
CA GLN A 40 10.30 -7.44 -1.87
C GLN A 40 9.98 -7.08 -0.42
N LEU A 41 8.94 -7.68 0.16
CA LEU A 41 8.45 -7.34 1.50
C LEU A 41 8.91 -8.32 2.58
N GLY A 42 9.46 -9.47 2.21
CA GLY A 42 9.65 -10.60 3.12
C GLY A 42 8.38 -11.45 3.28
N PRO A 43 8.44 -12.50 4.13
CA PRO A 43 7.30 -13.37 4.36
C PRO A 43 6.11 -12.59 4.94
N PRO A 44 4.86 -12.98 4.63
CA PRO A 44 3.68 -12.33 5.20
C PRO A 44 3.59 -12.56 6.69
N ASN A 45 2.96 -11.62 7.40
CA ASN A 45 2.63 -11.75 8.81
C ASN A 45 1.59 -12.86 9.05
N SER A 46 0.67 -13.07 8.11
CA SER A 46 -0.30 -14.17 8.19
C SER A 46 -0.77 -14.63 6.81
N LYS A 47 -1.24 -15.89 6.75
CA LYS A 47 -1.91 -16.50 5.61
C LYS A 47 -3.21 -17.12 6.09
N LEU A 48 -4.33 -16.70 5.52
CA LEU A 48 -5.66 -17.22 5.83
C LEU A 48 -6.22 -17.91 4.60
N TYR A 49 -6.38 -19.22 4.66
CA TYR A 49 -7.04 -19.97 3.58
C TYR A 49 -8.53 -19.63 3.57
N LEU A 50 -9.05 -19.21 2.42
CA LEU A 50 -10.47 -19.00 2.23
C LEU A 50 -11.12 -20.36 2.05
N ASN A 51 -12.01 -20.71 2.98
CA ASN A 51 -12.61 -22.04 3.02
C ASN A 51 -13.39 -22.30 1.72
N PRO A 52 -13.11 -23.37 0.97
CA PRO A 52 -13.71 -23.65 -0.35
C PRO A 52 -15.23 -23.86 -0.32
N LEU A 53 -15.84 -23.93 0.87
CA LEU A 53 -17.29 -24.02 1.05
C LEU A 53 -18.06 -22.81 0.49
N PHE A 54 -17.38 -21.72 0.15
CA PHE A 54 -17.98 -20.53 -0.48
C PHE A 54 -17.81 -20.48 -2.01
N ALA A 55 -17.00 -21.37 -2.59
CA ALA A 55 -16.81 -21.44 -4.04
C ALA A 55 -18.02 -22.15 -4.67
N GLY A 56 -18.96 -21.36 -5.20
CA GLY A 56 -20.22 -21.87 -5.75
C GLY A 56 -20.06 -22.68 -7.05
N SER A 57 -18.88 -22.65 -7.66
CA SER A 57 -18.57 -23.28 -8.94
C SER A 57 -17.13 -23.82 -8.97
N PRO A 58 -16.85 -24.90 -9.73
CA PRO A 58 -15.48 -25.36 -9.98
C PRO A 58 -14.56 -24.30 -10.61
N ASP A 59 -15.11 -23.30 -11.30
CA ASP A 59 -14.37 -22.20 -11.94
C ASP A 59 -14.27 -20.94 -11.05
N ASP A 60 -14.67 -21.02 -9.78
CA ASP A 60 -14.63 -19.89 -8.86
C ASP A 60 -13.17 -19.53 -8.50
N PRO A 61 -12.70 -18.30 -8.76
CA PRO A 61 -11.33 -17.89 -8.43
C PRO A 61 -11.03 -17.91 -6.93
N ASP A 62 -12.05 -17.91 -6.08
CA ASP A 62 -11.91 -18.03 -4.63
C ASP A 62 -11.68 -19.48 -4.16
N LYS A 63 -11.86 -20.46 -5.06
CA LYS A 63 -11.62 -21.88 -4.75
C LYS A 63 -10.13 -22.12 -4.52
N GLY A 64 -9.78 -22.38 -3.26
CA GLY A 64 -8.39 -22.54 -2.85
C GLY A 64 -7.63 -21.22 -2.71
N ALA A 65 -8.35 -20.10 -2.70
CA ALA A 65 -7.73 -18.82 -2.48
C ALA A 65 -7.19 -18.68 -1.05
N THR A 66 -6.14 -17.89 -0.92
CA THR A 66 -5.51 -17.57 0.37
C THR A 66 -5.37 -16.06 0.47
N VAL A 67 -5.71 -15.48 1.60
CA VAL A 67 -5.43 -14.08 1.92
C VAL A 67 -4.10 -14.00 2.63
N TRP A 68 -3.16 -13.25 2.06
CA TRP A 68 -1.84 -12.99 2.65
C TRP A 68 -1.83 -11.56 3.18
N SER A 69 -1.34 -11.36 4.40
CA SER A 69 -1.30 -10.04 5.02
C SER A 69 0.11 -9.61 5.39
N TRP A 70 0.43 -8.35 5.13
CA TRP A 70 1.63 -7.70 5.65
C TRP A 70 1.22 -6.50 6.49
N THR A 71 1.89 -6.36 7.62
CA THR A 71 1.71 -5.25 8.56
C THR A 71 3.04 -4.53 8.67
N SER A 72 3.04 -3.22 8.46
CA SER A 72 4.23 -2.41 8.71
C SER A 72 4.62 -2.55 10.16
N ARG A 73 5.91 -2.39 10.47
CA ARG A 73 6.31 -2.27 11.87
C ARG A 73 5.56 -1.08 12.49
N PRO A 74 5.16 -1.17 13.77
CA PRO A 74 4.50 -0.06 14.44
C PRO A 74 5.41 1.18 14.36
N TYR A 75 4.91 2.26 13.79
CA TYR A 75 5.61 3.54 13.83
C TYR A 75 5.45 4.09 15.25
N VAL A 76 6.49 3.96 16.08
CA VAL A 76 6.52 4.60 17.39
C VAL A 76 6.83 6.06 17.16
N TYR A 77 5.80 6.90 17.20
CA TYR A 77 5.98 8.35 17.21
C TYR A 77 6.75 8.70 18.49
N ASN A 78 8.01 9.14 18.35
CA ASN A 78 8.86 9.43 19.48
C ASN A 78 8.44 10.77 20.09
N ALA A 79 7.63 10.73 21.15
CA ALA A 79 7.11 11.91 21.84
C ALA A 79 8.17 12.66 22.67
N ALA A 80 9.46 12.33 22.56
CA ALA A 80 10.55 13.00 23.29
C ALA A 80 10.68 14.51 23.00
N SER A 81 9.94 15.04 22.02
CA SER A 81 9.83 16.48 21.74
C SER A 81 8.63 17.16 22.41
N GLN A 82 7.76 16.43 23.12
CA GLN A 82 6.59 17.02 23.78
C GLN A 82 6.87 17.23 25.26
N SER A 83 6.78 18.49 25.68
CA SER A 83 6.92 18.98 27.04
C SER A 83 6.13 18.12 28.06
N PRO A 84 6.59 18.04 29.32
CA PRO A 84 6.00 17.14 30.30
C PRO A 84 4.58 17.62 30.64
N GLY A 85 3.56 16.84 30.26
CA GLY A 85 2.17 17.13 30.60
C GLY A 85 1.10 16.31 29.90
N PHE A 86 1.38 15.71 28.74
CA PHE A 86 0.36 14.97 27.98
C PHE A 86 0.74 13.50 27.77
N SER A 87 0.16 12.61 28.58
CA SER A 87 0.10 11.18 28.27
C SER A 87 -1.00 10.94 27.23
N THR A 88 -0.72 11.20 25.96
CA THR A 88 -1.50 10.60 24.88
C THR A 88 -0.85 9.27 24.51
N SER A 89 -1.45 8.16 24.96
CA SER A 89 -1.15 6.85 24.39
C SER A 89 -1.61 6.86 22.92
N MET A 90 -0.74 7.29 22.01
CA MET A 90 -1.05 7.19 20.59
C MET A 90 -1.01 5.71 20.22
N ALA A 91 -2.13 5.18 19.75
CA ALA A 91 -2.16 3.85 19.15
C ALA A 91 -1.10 3.79 18.04
N PRO A 92 -0.34 2.68 17.92
CA PRO A 92 0.70 2.57 16.93
C PRO A 92 0.10 2.74 15.53
N LEU A 93 0.62 3.70 14.77
CA LEU A 93 0.27 3.90 13.37
C LEU A 93 0.85 2.73 12.57
N VAL A 94 -0.03 1.96 11.94
CA VAL A 94 0.32 0.77 11.16
C VAL A 94 -0.37 0.78 9.80
N CYS A 95 0.36 0.33 8.80
CA CYS A 95 -0.16 0.00 7.49
C CYS A 95 -0.43 -1.50 7.41
N VAL A 96 -1.64 -1.91 7.03
CA VAL A 96 -1.94 -3.32 6.79
C VAL A 96 -2.42 -3.49 5.36
N ILE A 97 -1.67 -4.23 4.57
CA ILE A 97 -2.07 -4.65 3.23
C ILE A 97 -2.50 -6.11 3.25
N ARG A 98 -3.54 -6.41 2.48
CA ARG A 98 -4.02 -7.77 2.26
C ARG A 98 -4.08 -8.03 0.76
N LEU A 99 -3.51 -9.16 0.34
CA LEU A 99 -3.56 -9.65 -1.02
C LEU A 99 -4.33 -10.96 -1.02
N THR A 100 -5.35 -11.05 -1.86
CA THR A 100 -6.04 -12.31 -2.11
C THR A 100 -5.39 -12.98 -3.31
N VAL A 101 -5.02 -14.23 -3.11
CA VAL A 101 -4.20 -15.02 -4.01
C VAL A 101 -4.95 -16.28 -4.36
N ASN A 102 -5.03 -16.65 -5.65
CA ASN A 102 -5.71 -17.87 -6.08
C ASN A 102 -4.86 -19.12 -5.77
N GLY A 103 -5.36 -20.31 -6.11
CA GLY A 103 -4.66 -21.58 -5.89
C GLY A 103 -3.31 -21.71 -6.61
N GLU A 104 -3.06 -20.89 -7.64
CA GLU A 104 -1.80 -20.84 -8.40
C GLU A 104 -0.80 -19.83 -7.82
N GLY A 105 -1.20 -19.08 -6.79
CA GLY A 105 -0.36 -18.04 -6.20
C GLY A 105 -0.37 -16.71 -6.97
N ILE A 106 -1.38 -16.47 -7.82
CA ILE A 106 -1.59 -15.21 -8.54
C ILE A 106 -2.51 -14.28 -7.75
N ILE A 107 -2.11 -13.01 -7.64
CA ILE A 107 -2.89 -11.97 -6.96
C ILE A 107 -4.05 -11.53 -7.85
N TYR A 108 -5.28 -11.56 -7.34
CA TYR A 108 -6.46 -11.11 -8.08
C TYR A 108 -7.30 -10.08 -7.32
N ALA A 109 -7.06 -9.91 -6.02
CA ALA A 109 -7.65 -8.82 -5.25
C ALA A 109 -6.66 -8.30 -4.21
N SER A 110 -6.80 -7.03 -3.84
CA SER A 110 -5.95 -6.37 -2.87
C SER A 110 -6.70 -5.27 -2.14
N ARG A 111 -6.34 -5.02 -0.87
CA ARG A 111 -6.90 -3.91 -0.09
C ARG A 111 -5.95 -3.44 1.00
N VAL A 112 -6.12 -2.18 1.41
CA VAL A 112 -5.54 -1.63 2.63
C VAL A 112 -6.60 -1.71 3.74
N GLN A 113 -6.23 -2.22 4.92
CA GLN A 113 -7.14 -2.33 6.07
C GLN A 113 -6.89 -1.25 7.13
N ALA A 114 -5.64 -0.83 7.29
CA ALA A 114 -5.25 0.31 8.09
C ALA A 114 -4.31 1.12 7.21
N ASP A 115 -4.69 2.36 6.90
CA ASP A 115 -3.96 3.26 6.00
C ASP A 115 -3.48 4.49 6.78
N ASP A 116 -2.54 4.28 7.70
CA ASP A 116 -1.73 5.41 8.10
C ASP A 116 -0.77 5.75 6.95
N ARG A 117 -0.98 6.94 6.38
CA ARG A 117 -0.26 7.38 5.18
C ARG A 117 1.25 7.31 5.33
N ALA A 118 1.80 7.66 6.50
CA ALA A 118 3.24 7.63 6.73
C ALA A 118 3.75 6.18 6.84
N ALA A 119 2.99 5.30 7.51
CA ALA A 119 3.31 3.88 7.62
C ALA A 119 3.20 3.14 6.26
N CYS A 120 2.28 3.54 5.38
CA CYS A 120 2.08 2.89 4.08
C CYS A 120 3.07 3.31 2.99
N GLU A 121 3.76 4.45 3.13
CA GLU A 121 4.73 4.93 2.13
C GLU A 121 5.91 3.95 1.93
N ASP A 122 6.42 3.30 2.99
CA ASP A 122 7.50 2.30 2.87
C ASP A 122 7.06 1.07 2.05
N PHE A 123 5.84 0.56 2.31
CA PHE A 123 5.27 -0.51 1.50
C PHE A 123 5.03 -0.07 0.07
N ARG A 124 4.49 1.13 -0.13
CA ARG A 124 4.26 1.69 -1.45
C ARG A 124 5.55 1.75 -2.27
N ALA A 125 6.64 2.25 -1.68
CA ALA A 125 7.93 2.36 -2.36
C ALA A 125 8.48 0.98 -2.80
N LYS A 126 8.35 -0.04 -1.95
CA LYS A 126 8.78 -1.41 -2.25
C LYS A 126 7.91 -2.08 -3.32
N LEU A 127 6.58 -1.93 -3.22
CA LEU A 127 5.62 -2.55 -4.12
C LEU A 127 5.57 -1.90 -5.51
N ARG A 128 5.86 -0.60 -5.63
CA ARG A 128 5.96 0.07 -6.94
C ARG A 128 6.97 -0.61 -7.86
N ARG A 129 8.02 -1.22 -7.32
CA ARG A 129 9.01 -1.98 -8.11
C ARG A 129 8.37 -3.23 -8.73
N VAL A 130 7.57 -3.96 -7.96
CA VAL A 130 6.85 -5.16 -8.43
C VAL A 130 5.83 -4.81 -9.52
N GLY A 131 5.10 -3.71 -9.34
CA GLY A 131 4.08 -3.26 -10.30
C GLY A 131 4.64 -2.60 -11.56
N ALA A 132 5.88 -2.10 -11.54
CA ALA A 132 6.50 -1.39 -12.67
C ALA A 132 7.20 -2.32 -13.68
N ASP A 133 7.50 -3.57 -13.30
CA ASP A 133 8.12 -4.57 -14.19
C ASP A 133 7.06 -5.23 -15.13
N ALA A 134 6.22 -4.42 -15.78
CA ALA A 134 5.16 -4.86 -16.70
C ALA A 134 5.38 -4.35 -18.13
#